data_AF-K0UFM4-F1
#
_entry.id   AF-K0UFM4-F1
#
_cell.length_a   1.000
_cell.length_b   1.000
_cell.length_c   1.000
_cell.angle_alpha   90.00
_cell.angle_beta   90.00
_cell.angle_gamma   90.00
#
_symmetry.space_group_name_H-M   'P 1'
#
loop_
_entity.id
_entity.type
_entity.pdbx_description
1 polymer ?
#
loop_
_entity_poly.entity_id
_entity_poly.type
_entity_poly.pdbx_seq_one_letter_code
_entity_poly.pdbx_strand_id
1 'polypeptide(L)'
;MPDAGTGGTSLDQLYQLHREVADSRSLRLLVTNNLATYLTLMERHLDRGAKLTETDLVVRLERDLADLGSETEQSGLSLIKYWASQGWLHRVTEQSGDTERNVCYLTYEARAVLDFARRMRREDTIATGG
;
A
#
# COMPACT_ATOMS: atom_id res chain seq x y z
N MET A 1 -10.62 -47.04 -20.79
CA MET A 1 -9.77 -45.84 -20.70
C MET A 1 -10.67 -44.64 -20.98
N PRO A 2 -11.17 -43.92 -19.96
CA PRO A 2 -12.00 -42.76 -20.19
C PRO A 2 -11.19 -41.45 -20.12
N ASP A 3 -11.78 -40.47 -20.79
CA ASP A 3 -11.26 -39.22 -21.31
C ASP A 3 -10.76 -38.23 -20.24
N ALA A 4 -9.74 -37.45 -20.63
CA ALA A 4 -9.12 -36.43 -19.80
C ALA A 4 -10.11 -35.27 -19.57
N GLY A 5 -10.58 -35.13 -18.33
CA GLY A 5 -11.39 -34.01 -17.89
C GLY A 5 -10.65 -32.69 -18.13
N THR A 6 -11.23 -31.86 -18.99
CA THR A 6 -10.85 -30.49 -19.30
C THR A 6 -10.59 -29.71 -18.02
N GLY A 7 -9.32 -29.43 -17.72
CA GLY A 7 -8.85 -28.68 -16.56
C GLY A 7 -9.14 -27.18 -16.63
N GLY A 8 -10.36 -26.80 -17.03
CA GLY A 8 -10.85 -25.43 -16.89
C GLY A 8 -11.33 -25.20 -15.47
N THR A 9 -10.76 -24.22 -14.77
CA THR A 9 -11.22 -23.78 -13.44
C THR A 9 -12.73 -23.51 -13.52
N SER A 10 -13.53 -24.15 -12.68
CA SER A 10 -14.99 -23.98 -12.73
C SER A 10 -15.38 -22.54 -12.39
N LEU A 11 -16.55 -22.07 -12.87
CA LEU A 11 -17.03 -20.71 -12.60
C LEU A 11 -17.06 -20.40 -11.10
N ASP A 12 -17.49 -21.36 -10.27
CA ASP A 12 -17.49 -21.21 -8.82
C ASP A 12 -16.08 -21.07 -8.24
N GLN A 13 -15.11 -21.83 -8.74
CA GLN A 13 -13.71 -21.70 -8.33
C GLN A 13 -13.12 -20.35 -8.75
N LEU A 14 -13.38 -19.90 -9.98
CA LEU A 14 -12.96 -18.57 -10.43
C LEU A 14 -13.62 -17.45 -9.63
N TYR A 15 -14.90 -17.59 -9.31
CA TYR A 15 -15.61 -16.62 -8.48
C TYR A 15 -15.05 -16.56 -7.06
N GLN A 16 -14.72 -17.71 -6.45
CA GLN A 16 -14.05 -17.71 -5.14
C GLN A 16 -12.67 -17.08 -5.20
N LEU A 17 -11.87 -17.37 -6.23
CA LEU A 17 -10.57 -16.73 -6.44
C LEU A 17 -10.72 -15.21 -6.62
N HIS A 18 -11.72 -14.76 -7.39
CA HIS A 18 -12.00 -13.32 -7.56
C HIS A 18 -12.53 -12.67 -6.28
N ARG A 19 -13.29 -13.40 -5.46
CA ARG A 19 -13.75 -12.93 -4.15
C ARG A 19 -12.58 -12.79 -3.16
N GLU A 20 -11.66 -13.75 -3.14
CA GLU A 20 -10.41 -13.64 -2.37
C GLU A 20 -9.56 -12.45 -2.81
N VAL A 21 -9.52 -12.19 -4.12
CA VAL A 21 -8.88 -11.01 -4.70
C VAL A 21 -9.61 -9.73 -4.28
N ALA A 22 -10.95 -9.68 -4.35
CA ALA A 22 -11.74 -8.52 -3.89
C ALA A 22 -11.56 -8.25 -2.38
N ASP A 23 -11.41 -9.30 -1.57
CA ASP A 23 -11.12 -9.21 -0.14
C ASP A 23 -9.65 -8.83 0.13
N SER A 24 -8.79 -8.81 -0.89
CA SER A 24 -7.38 -8.46 -0.75
C SER A 24 -7.20 -7.04 -0.21
N ARG A 25 -6.22 -6.89 0.68
CA ARG A 25 -5.95 -5.61 1.34
C ARG A 25 -5.45 -4.56 0.34
N SER A 26 -4.69 -5.01 -0.66
CA SER A 26 -4.25 -4.23 -1.82
C SER A 26 -5.41 -3.56 -2.55
N LEU A 27 -6.46 -4.32 -2.86
CA LEU A 27 -7.65 -3.79 -3.51
C LEU A 27 -8.51 -2.93 -2.59
N ARG A 28 -8.62 -3.26 -1.30
CA ARG A 28 -9.34 -2.39 -0.35
C ARG A 28 -8.77 -0.99 -0.27
N LEU A 29 -7.44 -0.83 -0.34
CA LEU A 29 -6.82 0.49 -0.33
C LEU A 29 -7.12 1.26 -1.63
N LEU A 30 -7.15 0.57 -2.79
CA LEU A 30 -7.62 1.12 -4.07
C LEU A 30 -9.08 1.58 -4.05
N VAL A 31 -9.92 0.99 -3.20
CA VAL A 31 -11.34 1.34 -3.05
C VAL A 31 -11.57 2.42 -1.98
N THR A 32 -10.52 2.89 -1.30
CA THR A 32 -10.66 3.88 -0.22
C THR A 32 -10.73 5.31 -0.76
N ASN A 33 -11.63 6.15 -0.20
CA ASN A 33 -11.74 7.58 -0.55
C ASN A 33 -10.45 8.40 -0.33
N ASN A 34 -9.48 7.86 0.42
CA ASN A 34 -8.19 8.50 0.70
C ASN A 34 -7.02 7.91 -0.12
N LEU A 35 -7.30 7.15 -1.18
CA LEU A 35 -6.28 6.48 -1.98
C LEU A 35 -5.20 7.46 -2.48
N ALA A 36 -5.59 8.61 -3.00
CA ALA A 36 -4.66 9.61 -3.52
C ALA A 36 -3.68 10.07 -2.43
N THR A 37 -4.18 10.37 -1.22
CA THR A 37 -3.38 10.77 -0.06
C THR A 37 -2.43 9.66 0.37
N TYR A 38 -2.93 8.43 0.50
CA TYR A 38 -2.09 7.31 0.95
C TYR A 38 -1.00 6.95 -0.06
N LEU A 39 -1.33 6.87 -1.36
CA LEU A 39 -0.32 6.64 -2.39
C LEU A 39 0.72 7.75 -2.39
N THR A 40 0.30 9.02 -2.27
CA THR A 40 1.22 10.17 -2.26
C THR A 40 2.20 10.08 -1.09
N LEU A 41 1.70 9.85 0.13
CA LEU A 41 2.53 9.79 1.33
C LEU A 41 3.44 8.56 1.33
N MET A 42 2.93 7.38 0.94
CA MET A 42 3.75 6.18 0.81
C MET A 42 4.82 6.33 -0.28
N GLU A 43 4.46 6.89 -1.44
CA GLU A 43 5.39 7.09 -2.56
C GLU A 43 6.50 8.10 -2.21
N ARG A 44 6.14 9.19 -1.53
CA ARG A 44 7.09 10.24 -1.14
C ARG A 44 8.09 9.80 -0.07
N HIS A 45 7.65 9.00 0.91
CA HIS A 45 8.48 8.70 2.10
C HIS A 45 9.06 7.30 2.14
N LEU A 46 8.41 6.32 1.49
CA LEU A 46 8.72 4.90 1.69
C LEU A 46 8.93 4.10 0.40
N ASP A 47 8.84 4.74 -0.77
CA ASP A 47 9.10 4.10 -2.05
C ASP A 47 10.56 3.65 -2.21
N ARG A 48 10.79 2.79 -3.20
CA ARG A 48 12.13 2.26 -3.57
C ARG A 48 12.86 1.57 -2.42
N GLY A 49 12.10 0.99 -1.49
CA GLY A 49 12.66 0.25 -0.36
C GLY A 49 13.23 1.14 0.75
N ALA A 50 12.86 2.42 0.77
CA ALA A 50 13.24 3.31 1.86
C ALA A 50 12.78 2.75 3.21
N LYS A 51 13.69 2.82 4.19
CA LYS A 51 13.44 2.49 5.58
C LYS A 51 13.63 3.76 6.40
N LEU A 52 12.64 4.11 7.22
CA LEU A 52 12.69 5.29 8.08
C LEU A 52 12.41 4.89 9.52
N THR A 53 12.97 5.62 10.47
CA THR A 53 12.52 5.46 11.85
C THR A 53 11.06 5.90 11.95
N GLU A 54 10.29 5.29 12.85
CA GLU A 54 8.90 5.67 13.09
C GLU A 54 8.81 7.16 13.44
N THR A 55 9.68 7.65 14.30
CA THR A 55 9.72 9.06 14.70
C THR A 55 9.93 9.99 13.50
N ASP A 56 10.91 9.69 12.64
CA ASP A 56 11.16 10.50 11.43
C ASP A 56 9.99 10.43 10.46
N LEU A 57 9.41 9.25 10.29
CA LEU A 57 8.26 9.06 9.41
C LEU A 57 7.04 9.84 9.92
N VAL A 58 6.75 9.80 11.23
CA VAL A 58 5.66 10.59 11.84
C VAL A 58 5.85 12.07 11.52
N VAL A 59 7.02 12.64 11.80
CA VAL A 59 7.28 14.07 11.56
C VAL A 59 7.05 14.45 10.10
N ARG A 60 7.50 13.61 9.17
CA ARG A 60 7.31 13.84 7.73
C ARG A 60 5.85 13.72 7.30
N LEU A 61 5.12 12.74 7.84
CA LEU A 61 3.70 12.55 7.56
C LEU A 61 2.87 13.72 8.10
N GLU A 62 3.10 14.15 9.34
CA GLU A 62 2.38 15.29 9.93
C GLU A 62 2.55 16.56 9.10
N ARG A 63 3.79 16.83 8.67
CA ARG A 63 4.09 17.97 7.81
C ARG A 63 3.31 17.90 6.49
N ASP A 64 3.40 16.77 5.80
CA ASP A 64 2.76 16.63 4.49
C ASP A 64 1.22 16.55 4.59
N LEU A 65 0.66 16.02 5.68
CA LEU A 65 -0.77 16.06 5.96
C LEU A 65 -1.28 17.49 6.17
N ALA A 66 -0.53 18.30 6.91
CA ALA A 66 -0.82 19.71 7.09
C ALA A 66 -0.76 20.47 5.75
N ASP A 67 0.25 20.18 4.91
CA ASP A 67 0.40 20.79 3.59
C ASP A 67 -0.72 20.37 2.61
N LEU A 68 -1.21 19.13 2.69
CA LEU A 68 -2.30 18.62 1.84
C LEU A 68 -3.68 19.14 2.25
N GLY A 69 -3.77 19.93 3.34
CA GLY A 69 -5.04 20.46 3.85
C GLY A 69 -6.04 19.37 4.18
N SER A 70 -5.56 18.16 4.53
CA SER A 70 -6.45 17.02 4.68
C SER A 70 -7.39 17.25 5.88
N GLU A 71 -8.70 17.30 5.63
CA GLU A 71 -9.72 17.31 6.69
C GLU A 71 -9.76 15.99 7.49
N THR A 72 -8.92 15.01 7.13
CA THR A 72 -8.80 13.76 7.87
C THR A 72 -8.19 14.01 9.25
N GLU A 73 -8.93 13.68 10.31
CA GLU A 73 -8.50 13.71 11.72
C GLU A 73 -7.34 12.74 12.05
N GLN A 74 -6.71 12.14 11.04
CA GLN A 74 -5.71 11.08 11.22
C GLN A 74 -4.32 11.68 11.36
N SER A 75 -3.74 11.54 12.55
CA SER A 75 -2.31 11.80 12.79
C SER A 75 -1.41 10.86 11.97
N GLY A 76 -0.17 11.27 11.73
CA GLY A 76 0.86 10.45 11.09
C GLY A 76 1.12 9.14 11.83
N LEU A 77 1.09 9.15 13.17
CA LEU A 77 1.21 7.91 13.96
C LEU A 77 -0.02 6.99 13.78
N SER A 78 -1.22 7.56 13.70
CA SER A 78 -2.44 6.81 13.42
C SER A 78 -2.38 6.15 12.04
N LEU A 79 -1.85 6.85 11.03
CA LEU A 79 -1.62 6.29 9.68
C LEU A 79 -0.63 5.15 9.68
N ILE A 80 0.51 5.30 10.35
CA ILE A 80 1.52 4.22 10.46
C ILE A 80 0.90 2.96 11.07
N LYS A 81 0.17 3.10 12.18
CA LYS A 81 -0.52 1.98 12.84
C LYS A 81 -1.58 1.37 11.94
N TYR A 82 -2.36 2.21 11.25
CA TYR A 82 -3.38 1.77 10.31
C TYR A 82 -2.76 0.97 9.16
N TRP A 83 -1.77 1.52 8.45
CA TRP A 83 -1.07 0.84 7.37
C TRP A 83 -0.42 -0.46 7.83
N ALA A 84 0.18 -0.48 9.02
CA ALA A 84 0.73 -1.71 9.60
C ALA A 84 -0.36 -2.77 9.85
N SER A 85 -1.50 -2.39 10.46
CA SER A 85 -2.63 -3.28 10.69
C SER A 85 -3.22 -3.85 9.40
N GLN A 86 -3.18 -3.04 8.33
CA GLN A 86 -3.63 -3.43 7.00
C GLN A 86 -2.54 -4.20 6.22
N GLY A 87 -1.37 -4.47 6.79
CA GLY A 87 -0.28 -5.22 6.15
C GLY A 87 0.43 -4.47 5.01
N TRP A 88 0.37 -3.14 5.01
CA TRP A 88 1.06 -2.29 4.03
C TRP A 88 2.45 -1.86 4.49
N LEU A 89 2.64 -1.83 5.81
CA LEU A 89 3.85 -1.35 6.44
C LEU A 89 4.38 -2.40 7.40
N HIS A 90 5.65 -2.76 7.24
CA HIS A 90 6.40 -3.41 8.30
C HIS A 90 6.83 -2.36 9.31
N ARG A 91 6.55 -2.63 10.59
CA ARG A 91 7.04 -1.87 11.73
C ARG A 91 7.86 -2.82 12.60
N VAL A 92 9.18 -2.70 12.53
CA VAL A 92 10.11 -3.62 13.18
C VAL A 92 10.89 -2.86 14.25
N THR A 93 11.00 -3.44 15.43
CA THR A 93 11.87 -2.90 16.48
C THR A 93 13.32 -3.25 16.13
N GLU A 94 14.16 -2.23 15.93
CA GLU A 94 15.59 -2.38 15.73
C GLU A 94 16.34 -1.87 16.97
N GLN A 95 17.35 -2.62 17.38
CA GLN A 95 18.26 -2.23 18.44
C GLN A 95 19.46 -1.49 17.81
N SER A 96 19.67 -0.23 18.19
CA SER A 96 20.78 0.59 17.71
C SER A 96 21.61 1.03 18.91
N GLY A 97 22.63 0.23 19.23
CA GLY A 97 23.39 0.40 20.48
C GLY A 97 22.48 0.13 21.70
N ASP A 98 22.44 1.08 22.63
CA ASP A 98 21.64 1.00 23.86
C ASP A 98 20.19 1.50 23.70
N THR A 99 19.77 1.85 22.48
CA THR A 99 18.44 2.41 22.21
C THR A 99 17.65 1.52 21.27
N GLU A 100 16.40 1.22 21.63
CA GLU A 100 15.43 0.58 20.75
C GLU A 100 14.65 1.63 19.95
N ARG A 101 14.52 1.41 18.64
CA ARG A 101 13.71 2.27 17.78
C ARG A 101 12.89 1.44 16.80
N ASN A 102 11.67 1.88 16.51
CA ASN A 102 10.87 1.27 15.46
C ASN A 102 11.33 1.79 14.10
N VAL A 103 11.50 0.89 13.15
CA VAL A 103 11.80 1.18 11.75
C VAL A 103 10.63 0.72 10.89
N CYS A 104 10.21 1.61 9.99
CA CYS A 104 9.06 1.47 9.12
C CYS A 104 9.50 1.36 7.66
N TYR A 105 8.94 0.39 6.93
CA TYR A 105 9.15 0.23 5.49
C TYR A 105 8.00 -0.54 4.84
N LEU A 106 7.75 -0.30 3.56
CA LEU A 106 6.62 -0.94 2.85
C LEU A 106 6.80 -2.45 2.69
N THR A 107 5.68 -3.16 2.76
CA THR A 107 5.62 -4.58 2.36
C THR A 107 5.87 -4.74 0.86
N TYR A 108 6.06 -5.98 0.40
CA TYR A 108 6.19 -6.26 -1.03
C TYR A 108 4.93 -5.88 -1.80
N GLU A 109 3.78 -6.25 -1.26
CA GLU A 109 2.46 -6.01 -1.84
C GLU A 109 2.18 -4.51 -1.97
N ALA A 110 2.51 -3.72 -0.94
CA ALA A 110 2.34 -2.28 -0.97
C ALA A 110 3.18 -1.62 -2.08
N ARG A 111 4.43 -2.07 -2.26
CA ARG A 111 5.31 -1.59 -3.34
C ARG A 111 4.76 -1.96 -4.72
N ALA A 112 4.25 -3.17 -4.88
CA ALA A 112 3.62 -3.60 -6.13
C ALA A 112 2.40 -2.74 -6.48
N VAL A 113 1.61 -2.32 -5.50
CA VAL A 113 0.49 -1.39 -5.72
C VAL A 113 0.98 0.00 -6.12
N LEU A 114 2.03 0.53 -5.51
CA LEU A 114 2.64 1.80 -5.95
C LEU A 114 3.14 1.72 -7.40
N ASP A 115 3.78 0.61 -7.77
CA ASP A 115 4.23 0.37 -9.15
C ASP A 115 3.07 0.31 -10.12
N PHE A 116 1.99 -0.38 -9.75
CA PHE A 116 0.77 -0.44 -10.55
C PHE A 116 0.16 0.95 -10.74
N ALA A 117 -0.02 1.72 -9.65
CA ALA A 117 -0.54 3.08 -9.72
C ALA A 117 0.30 4.00 -10.60
N ARG A 118 1.64 3.87 -10.56
CA ARG A 118 2.56 4.60 -11.44
C ARG A 118 2.36 4.24 -12.91
N ARG A 119 2.13 2.96 -13.23
CA ARG A 119 1.87 2.52 -14.60
C ARG A 119 0.57 3.09 -15.13
N MET A 120 -0.51 3.02 -14.35
CA MET A 120 -1.79 3.62 -14.74
C MET A 120 -1.65 5.11 -15.08
N ARG A 121 -0.97 5.90 -14.22
CA ARG A 121 -0.72 7.33 -14.50
C ARG A 121 0.06 7.57 -15.81
N ARG A 122 1.00 6.69 -16.15
CA ARG A 122 1.78 6.80 -17.40
C ARG A 122 0.95 6.40 -18.61
N GLU A 123 0.13 5.36 -18.50
CA GLU A 123 -0.76 4.90 -19.57
C GLU A 123 -1.84 5.95 -19.89
N ASP A 124 -2.42 6.60 -18.87
CA ASP A 124 -3.34 7.73 -19.04
C ASP A 124 -2.69 8.90 -19.81
N THR A 125 -1.40 9.14 -19.56
CA THR A 125 -0.62 10.19 -20.25
C THR A 125 -0.38 9.84 -21.73
N ILE A 126 -0.24 8.55 -22.07
CA ILE A 126 -0.04 8.10 -23.45
C ILE A 126 -1.37 8.11 -24.23
N ALA A 127 -2.48 7.79 -23.57
CA ALA A 127 -3.80 7.72 -24.20
C ALA A 127 -4.43 9.10 -24.49
N THR A 128 -3.97 10.17 -23.82
CA THR A 128 -4.49 11.55 -24.00
C THR A 128 -3.60 12.48 -24.83
N GLY A 129 -2.45 12.00 -25.30
CA GLY A 129 -1.54 12.77 -26.16
C GLY A 129 -1.81 12.53 -27.66
N GLY A 130 -2.74 13.30 -28.23
CA GLY A 130 -2.91 13.50 -29.67
C GLY A 130 -2.47 14.90 -30.10
#